data_AF-A0A7V0V390-F1
#
_entry.id   AF-A0A7V0V390-F1
#
_cell.length_a   1.000
_cell.length_b   1.000
_cell.length_c   1.000
_cell.angle_alpha   90.00
_cell.angle_beta   90.00
_cell.angle_gamma   90.00
#
_symmetry.space_group_name_H-M   'P 1'
#
loop_
_entity.id
_entity.type
_entity.pdbx_description
1 polymer ?
#
loop_
_entity_poly.entity_id
_entity_poly.type
_entity_poly.pdbx_seq_one_letter_code
_entity_poly.pdbx_strand_id
1 'polypeptide(L)'
;MAKDQRFHVDLDEIRHRLLAERRELLARAVLSGSSSLAPDERDSDDADAAATTDMREHAMWLLQDHRQKLELIERALQRLNDGSYGRCENCGGAISPERLEALPYATQCIGCQERAERQGRRSSRGAGSAGR
;
A
#
# COMPACT_ATOMS: atom_id res chain seq x y z
N MET A 1 4.23 -41.04 13.25
CA MET A 1 5.24 -39.98 13.28
C MET A 1 5.45 -39.47 11.85
N ALA A 2 4.89 -38.30 11.52
CA ALA A 2 5.26 -37.39 10.42
C ALA A 2 4.13 -36.35 10.30
N LYS A 3 4.09 -35.44 11.28
CA LYS A 3 3.37 -34.17 11.18
C LYS A 3 4.15 -33.32 10.17
N ASP A 4 3.47 -32.73 9.19
CA ASP A 4 3.76 -31.42 8.59
C ASP A 4 2.96 -31.31 7.28
N GLN A 5 1.70 -30.86 7.45
CA GLN A 5 0.88 -30.40 6.33
C GLN A 5 1.55 -29.16 5.74
N ARG A 6 2.06 -29.38 4.52
CA ARG A 6 2.84 -28.51 3.66
C ARG A 6 2.10 -27.20 3.34
N PHE A 7 2.17 -26.21 4.22
CA PHE A 7 2.07 -24.80 3.82
C PHE A 7 3.46 -24.37 3.32
N HIS A 8 3.85 -24.89 2.16
CA HIS A 8 5.08 -24.46 1.49
C HIS A 8 4.74 -23.17 0.75
N VAL A 9 4.97 -22.02 1.41
CA VAL A 9 4.88 -20.74 0.75
C VAL A 9 5.91 -20.74 -0.40
N ASP A 10 5.45 -20.77 -1.64
CA ASP A 10 6.32 -20.74 -2.81
C ASP A 10 6.79 -19.29 -3.03
N LEU A 11 8.05 -19.03 -2.70
CA LEU A 11 8.66 -17.71 -2.83
C LEU A 11 8.71 -17.25 -4.29
N ASP A 12 8.81 -18.17 -5.25
CA ASP A 12 8.77 -17.84 -6.67
C ASP A 12 7.36 -17.44 -7.11
N GLU A 13 6.33 -18.12 -6.63
CA GLU A 13 4.93 -17.72 -6.91
C GLU A 13 4.63 -16.33 -6.34
N ILE A 14 5.03 -16.07 -5.10
CA ILE A 14 4.88 -14.76 -4.46
C ILE A 14 5.64 -13.69 -5.24
N ARG A 15 6.87 -13.97 -5.65
CA ARG A 15 7.68 -13.05 -6.46
C ARG A 15 6.97 -12.71 -7.77
N HIS A 16 6.45 -13.70 -8.49
CA HIS A 16 5.69 -13.46 -9.72
C HIS A 16 4.44 -12.61 -9.48
N ARG A 17 3.70 -12.90 -8.40
CA ARG A 17 2.50 -12.14 -8.02
C ARG A 17 2.83 -10.66 -7.74
N LEU A 18 3.86 -10.40 -6.94
CA LEU A 18 4.33 -9.06 -6.61
C LEU A 18 4.83 -8.30 -7.86
N LEU A 19 5.53 -8.99 -8.77
CA LEU A 19 5.99 -8.38 -10.03
C LEU A 19 4.82 -8.03 -10.96
N ALA A 20 3.80 -8.87 -11.05
CA ALA A 20 2.60 -8.59 -11.82
C ALA A 20 1.86 -7.36 -11.27
N GLU A 21 1.68 -7.31 -9.95
CA GLU A 21 1.02 -6.19 -9.28
C GLU A 21 1.82 -4.88 -9.42
N ARG A 22 3.16 -4.93 -9.30
CA ARG A 22 4.05 -3.80 -9.57
C ARG A 22 3.86 -3.25 -10.99
N ARG A 23 3.82 -4.12 -11.99
CA ARG A 23 3.61 -3.73 -13.39
C ARG A 23 2.26 -3.06 -13.59
N GLU A 24 1.21 -3.58 -12.97
CA GLU A 24 -0.13 -3.00 -13.06
C GLU A 24 -0.19 -1.60 -12.44
N LEU A 25 0.36 -1.41 -11.24
CA LEU A 25 0.40 -0.10 -10.58
C LEU A 25 1.19 0.93 -11.39
N LEU A 26 2.33 0.54 -11.96
CA LEU A 26 3.13 1.41 -12.82
C LEU A 26 2.38 1.78 -14.11
N ALA A 27 1.71 0.82 -14.74
CA ALA A 27 0.90 1.09 -15.94
C ALA A 27 -0.23 2.10 -15.64
N ARG A 28 -0.95 1.90 -14.53
CA ARG A 28 -2.00 2.82 -14.06
C ARG A 28 -1.45 4.23 -13.79
N ALA A 29 -0.29 4.34 -13.15
CA ALA A 29 0.35 5.63 -12.88
C ALA A 29 0.71 6.40 -14.17
N VAL A 30 1.20 5.69 -15.20
CA VAL A 30 1.50 6.30 -16.52
C VAL A 30 0.22 6.81 -17.20
N LEU A 31 -0.83 5.98 -17.24
CA LEU A 31 -2.14 6.36 -17.80
C LEU A 31 -2.73 7.58 -17.08
N SER A 32 -2.72 7.58 -15.75
CA SER A 32 -3.24 8.70 -14.94
C SER A 32 -2.43 9.99 -15.16
N GLY A 33 -1.11 9.89 -15.23
CA GLY A 33 -0.23 11.03 -15.52
C GLY A 33 -0.48 11.64 -16.90
N SER A 34 -0.83 10.81 -17.90
CA SER A 34 -1.19 11.30 -19.23
C SER A 34 -2.58 11.96 -19.30
N SER A 35 -3.53 11.55 -18.46
CA SER A 35 -4.90 12.07 -18.47
C SER A 35 -5.05 13.39 -17.71
N SER A 36 -4.23 13.65 -16.68
CA SER A 36 -4.29 14.90 -15.89
C SER A 36 -3.64 16.11 -16.56
N LEU A 37 -2.98 15.95 -17.71
CA LEU A 37 -2.32 17.05 -18.45
C LEU A 37 -3.25 17.77 -19.43
N ALA A 38 -4.52 17.39 -19.52
CA ALA A 38 -5.54 18.13 -20.25
C ALA A 38 -6.32 19.01 -19.27
N PRO A 39 -6.01 20.31 -19.13
CA PRO A 39 -6.89 21.22 -18.43
C PRO A 39 -8.15 21.39 -19.28
N ASP A 40 -9.28 20.89 -18.80
CA ASP A 40 -10.59 21.20 -19.37
C ASP A 40 -10.94 22.63 -18.91
N GLU A 41 -10.40 23.63 -19.62
CA GLU A 41 -10.79 25.04 -19.44
C GLU A 41 -12.14 25.28 -20.13
N ARG A 42 -13.19 24.64 -19.60
CA ARG A 42 -14.57 24.94 -19.99
C ARG A 42 -15.21 25.71 -18.84
N ASP A 43 -15.91 26.77 -19.24
CA ASP A 43 -16.77 27.63 -18.43
C ASP A 43 -17.56 26.77 -17.43
N SER A 44 -17.02 26.63 -16.23
CA SER A 44 -17.56 25.75 -15.19
C SER A 44 -18.31 26.66 -14.23
N ASP A 45 -19.62 26.50 -14.17
CA ASP A 45 -20.42 27.12 -13.11
C ASP A 45 -19.95 26.59 -11.74
N ASP A 46 -20.22 27.31 -10.64
CA ASP A 46 -19.70 26.97 -9.29
C ASP A 46 -19.95 25.51 -8.87
N ALA A 47 -21.02 24.87 -9.35
CA ALA A 47 -21.32 23.46 -9.12
C ALA A 47 -20.35 22.51 -9.86
N ASP A 48 -19.95 22.85 -11.09
CA ASP A 48 -18.96 22.09 -11.87
C ASP A 48 -17.55 22.32 -11.33
N ALA A 49 -17.24 23.52 -10.83
CA ALA A 49 -15.98 23.82 -10.14
C ALA A 49 -15.81 22.99 -8.85
N ALA A 50 -16.89 22.82 -8.07
CA ALA A 50 -16.88 21.97 -6.88
C ALA A 50 -16.69 20.49 -7.24
N ALA A 51 -17.46 19.99 -8.22
CA ALA A 51 -17.38 18.59 -8.65
C ALA A 51 -16.00 18.23 -9.26
N THR A 52 -15.40 19.13 -10.04
CA THR A 52 -14.05 18.94 -10.60
C THR A 52 -12.97 18.94 -9.52
N THR A 53 -13.13 19.77 -8.48
CA THR A 53 -12.22 19.78 -7.33
C THR A 53 -12.30 18.47 -6.54
N ASP A 54 -13.51 18.01 -6.20
CA ASP A 54 -13.72 16.74 -5.49
C ASP A 54 -13.13 15.55 -6.27
N MET A 55 -13.37 15.49 -7.58
CA MET A 55 -12.81 14.44 -8.45
C MET A 55 -11.27 14.48 -8.46
N ARG A 56 -10.69 15.68 -8.51
CA ARG A 56 -9.23 15.87 -8.48
C ARG A 56 -8.64 15.43 -7.15
N GLU A 57 -9.26 15.79 -6.02
CA GLU A 57 -8.83 15.35 -4.70
C GLU A 57 -8.87 13.82 -4.56
N HIS A 58 -9.95 13.19 -5.03
CA HIS A 58 -10.06 11.73 -5.06
C HIS A 58 -8.97 11.08 -5.92
N ALA A 59 -8.70 11.63 -7.10
CA ALA A 59 -7.63 11.14 -7.97
C ALA A 59 -6.24 11.25 -7.32
N MET A 60 -5.98 12.35 -6.61
CA MET A 60 -4.74 12.56 -5.87
C MET A 60 -4.60 11.56 -4.71
N TRP A 61 -5.68 11.31 -3.96
CA TRP A 61 -5.70 10.30 -2.90
C TRP A 61 -5.39 8.90 -3.45
N LEU A 62 -6.03 8.51 -4.55
CA LEU A 62 -5.81 7.22 -5.20
C LEU A 62 -4.36 7.07 -5.69
N LEU A 63 -3.78 8.13 -6.27
CA LEU A 63 -2.39 8.13 -6.69
C LEU A 63 -1.44 7.96 -5.49
N GLN A 64 -1.72 8.63 -4.38
CA GLN A 64 -0.94 8.51 -3.16
C GLN A 64 -1.03 7.09 -2.55
N ASP A 65 -2.22 6.47 -2.56
CA ASP A 65 -2.42 5.09 -2.13
C ASP A 65 -1.63 4.11 -3.02
N HIS A 66 -1.73 4.26 -4.34
CA HIS A 66 -0.99 3.43 -5.30
C HIS A 66 0.53 3.55 -5.13
N ARG A 67 1.03 4.76 -4.85
CA ARG A 67 2.46 4.97 -4.55
C ARG A 67 2.89 4.26 -3.27
N GLN A 68 2.13 4.38 -2.19
CA GLN A 68 2.42 3.66 -0.95
C GLN A 68 2.41 2.15 -1.15
N LYS A 69 1.44 1.64 -1.91
CA LYS A 69 1.36 0.21 -2.24
C LYS A 69 2.56 -0.26 -3.06
N LEU A 70 2.99 0.53 -4.05
CA LEU A 70 4.18 0.26 -4.85
C LEU A 70 5.44 0.15 -3.97
N GLU A 71 5.61 1.07 -3.02
CA GLU A 71 6.74 1.03 -2.07
C GLU A 71 6.73 -0.24 -1.21
N LEU A 72 5.56 -0.69 -0.75
CA LEU A 72 5.43 -1.93 0.02
C LEU A 72 5.80 -3.16 -0.82
N ILE A 73 5.37 -3.20 -2.09
CA ILE A 73 5.71 -4.28 -3.03
C ILE A 73 7.23 -4.31 -3.29
N GLU A 74 7.85 -3.14 -3.51
CA GLU A 74 9.30 -3.07 -3.74
C GLU A 74 10.10 -3.51 -2.52
N ARG A 75 9.66 -3.15 -1.30
CA ARG A 75 10.25 -3.67 -0.06
C ARG A 75 10.09 -5.18 0.05
N ALA A 76 8.91 -5.72 -0.25
CA ALA A 76 8.69 -7.17 -0.20
C ALA A 76 9.58 -7.92 -1.22
N LEU A 77 9.75 -7.38 -2.43
CA LEU A 77 10.66 -7.93 -3.44
C LEU A 77 12.13 -7.88 -3.00
N GLN A 78 12.58 -6.77 -2.40
CA GLN A 78 13.92 -6.69 -1.81
C GLN A 78 14.13 -7.76 -0.75
N ARG A 79 13.11 -8.02 0.06
CA ARG A 79 13.16 -8.99 1.14
C ARG A 79 13.10 -10.45 0.69
N LEU A 80 12.50 -10.69 -0.48
CA LEU A 80 12.63 -11.97 -1.15
C LEU A 80 14.07 -12.19 -1.63
N ASN A 81 14.73 -11.15 -2.12
CA ASN A 81 16.11 -11.23 -2.60
C ASN A 81 17.13 -11.40 -1.46
N ASP A 82 16.92 -10.76 -0.30
CA ASP A 82 17.83 -10.86 0.86
C ASP A 82 17.55 -12.07 1.77
N GLY A 83 16.47 -12.83 1.51
CA GLY A 83 16.06 -13.99 2.30
C GLY A 83 15.43 -13.64 3.66
N SER A 84 15.02 -12.39 3.89
CA SER A 84 14.34 -11.91 5.09
C SER A 84 12.81 -11.87 4.95
N TYR A 85 12.28 -12.31 3.81
CA TYR A 85 10.84 -12.42 3.59
C TYR A 85 10.16 -13.24 4.71
N GLY A 86 9.01 -12.75 5.18
CA GLY A 86 8.29 -13.36 6.30
C GLY A 86 8.79 -13.01 7.71
N ARG A 87 9.76 -12.11 7.86
CA ARG A 87 10.13 -11.51 9.17
C ARG A 87 9.56 -10.10 9.38
N CYS A 88 9.15 -9.74 10.58
CA CYS A 88 8.64 -8.42 10.87
C CYS A 88 9.78 -7.40 10.89
N GLU A 89 9.67 -6.29 10.17
CA GLU A 89 10.68 -5.22 10.17
C GLU A 89 10.85 -4.53 11.53
N ASN A 90 9.78 -4.49 12.34
CA ASN A 90 9.80 -3.76 13.61
C ASN A 90 10.24 -4.61 14.80
N CYS A 91 9.95 -5.92 14.81
CA CYS A 91 10.30 -6.79 15.94
C CYS A 91 11.15 -8.00 15.58
N GLY A 92 11.46 -8.21 14.30
CA GLY A 92 12.23 -9.37 13.82
C GLY A 92 11.49 -10.72 13.86
N GLY A 93 10.32 -10.79 14.52
CA GLY A 93 9.53 -12.02 14.65
C GLY A 93 8.91 -12.50 13.34
N ALA A 94 8.48 -13.75 13.27
CA ALA A 94 7.82 -14.30 12.08
C ALA A 94 6.46 -13.62 11.80
N ILE A 95 6.18 -13.38 10.52
CA ILE A 95 4.87 -12.98 10.01
C ILE A 95 4.09 -14.27 9.72
N SER A 96 2.80 -14.31 10.08
CA SER A 96 1.99 -15.50 9.86
C SER A 96 1.86 -15.81 8.36
N PRO A 97 1.94 -17.08 7.95
CA PRO A 97 1.81 -17.48 6.55
C PRO A 97 0.45 -17.04 5.98
N GLU A 98 -0.63 -17.19 6.74
CA GLU A 98 -1.97 -16.73 6.38
C GLU A 98 -2.01 -15.22 6.01
N ARG A 99 -1.20 -14.40 6.70
CA ARG A 99 -1.09 -12.97 6.40
C ARG A 99 -0.30 -12.73 5.12
N LEU A 100 0.75 -13.50 4.85
CA LEU A 100 1.54 -13.38 3.62
C LEU A 100 0.79 -13.93 2.40
N GLU A 101 -0.10 -14.91 2.59
CA GLU A 101 -1.00 -15.42 1.55
C GLU A 101 -2.05 -14.38 1.16
N ALA A 102 -2.65 -13.70 2.16
CA ALA A 102 -3.62 -12.64 1.95
C ALA A 102 -2.98 -11.32 1.47
N LEU A 103 -1.82 -10.96 2.04
CA LEU A 103 -1.10 -9.71 1.81
C LEU A 103 0.40 -10.00 1.62
N PRO A 104 0.83 -10.34 0.40
CA PRO A 104 2.21 -10.72 0.11
C PRO A 104 3.22 -9.57 0.27
N TYR A 105 2.75 -8.32 0.30
CA TYR A 105 3.57 -7.14 0.55
C TYR A 105 3.62 -6.74 2.04
N ALA A 106 3.03 -7.53 2.95
CA ALA A 106 3.02 -7.21 4.37
C ALA A 106 4.43 -7.27 4.98
N THR A 107 4.91 -6.13 5.50
CA THR A 107 6.25 -6.06 6.11
C THR A 107 6.27 -6.20 7.63
N GLN A 108 5.10 -6.09 8.27
CA GLN A 108 4.94 -6.13 9.73
C GLN A 108 4.01 -7.26 10.18
N CYS A 109 4.30 -7.82 11.36
CA CYS A 109 3.38 -8.76 12.02
C CYS A 109 2.15 -8.02 12.59
N ILE A 110 1.08 -8.78 12.86
CA ILE A 110 -0.21 -8.20 13.29
C ILE A 110 -0.06 -7.34 14.55
N GLY A 111 0.72 -7.78 15.54
CA GLY A 111 0.93 -7.00 16.76
C GLY A 111 1.74 -5.72 16.55
N CYS A 112 2.64 -5.67 15.57
CA CYS A 112 3.33 -4.42 15.22
C CYS A 112 2.39 -3.47 14.46
N GLN A 113 1.60 -4.02 13.54
CA GLN A 113 0.59 -3.27 12.79
C GLN A 113 -0.45 -2.63 13.72
N GLU A 114 -1.02 -3.39 14.65
CA GLU A 114 -1.99 -2.89 15.65
C GLU A 114 -1.41 -1.75 16.50
N ARG A 115 -0.12 -1.85 16.87
CA ARG A 115 0.57 -0.79 17.61
C ARG A 115 0.77 0.46 16.76
N ALA A 116 1.10 0.32 15.48
CA ALA A 116 1.25 1.45 14.55
C ALA A 116 -0.09 2.18 14.37
N GLU A 117 -1.18 1.44 14.18
CA GLU A 117 -2.53 1.99 14.04
C GLU A 117 -3.00 2.71 15.31
N ARG A 118 -2.74 2.13 16.49
CA ARG A 118 -3.06 2.77 17.78
C ARG A 118 -2.27 4.07 17.97
N GLN A 119 -1.02 4.13 17.54
CA GLN A 119 -0.21 5.34 17.58
C GLN A 119 -0.74 6.40 16.61
N GLY A 120 -1.05 6.03 15.36
CA GLY A 120 -1.65 6.93 14.38
C GLY A 120 -2.97 7.55 14.86
N ARG A 121 -3.85 6.75 15.47
CA ARG A 121 -5.10 7.24 16.09
C ARG A 121 -4.86 8.20 17.25
N ARG A 122 -3.76 8.05 17.99
CA ARG A 122 -3.41 8.93 19.11
C ARG A 122 -2.82 10.26 18.60
N SER A 123 -2.02 10.20 17.54
CA SER A 123 -1.44 11.37 16.88
C SER A 123 -2.49 12.24 16.20
N SER A 124 -3.49 11.63 15.54
CA SER A 124 -4.59 12.39 14.90
C SER A 124 -5.53 13.06 15.90
N ARG A 125 -5.73 12.50 17.10
CA ARG A 125 -6.50 13.14 18.19
C ARG A 125 -5.76 14.31 18.86
N GLY A 126 -4.43 14.35 18.79
CA GLY A 126 -3.62 15.42 19.37
C GLY A 126 -3.44 16.66 18.49
N ALA A 127 -3.69 16.54 17.18
CA ALA A 127 -3.50 17.62 16.21
C ALA A 127 -4.63 18.67 16.20
N GLY A 128 -5.74 18.44 16.92
CA GLY A 128 -6.94 19.29 16.91
C GLY A 128 -7.06 20.33 18.04
N SER A 129 -6.05 20.52 18.90
CA SER A 129 -6.20 21.38 20.10
C SER A 129 -5.17 22.52 20.23
N ALA A 130 -4.58 22.99 19.13
CA ALA A 130 -3.67 24.15 19.14
C ALA A 130 -4.15 25.26 18.18
N GLY A 131 -5.33 25.80 18.45
CA GLY A 131 -5.83 27.05 17.88
C GLY A 131 -6.37 27.91 19.01
N ARG A 132 -5.55 28.83 19.51
CA ARG A 132 -5.94 29.96 20.35
C ARG A 132 -6.36 31.12 19.46
#